data_AF-A0A0B6ZFK7-F1
#
_entry.id   AF-A0A0B6ZFK7-F1
#
_cell.length_a   1.000
_cell.length_b   1.000
_cell.length_c   1.000
_cell.angle_alpha   90.00
_cell.angle_beta   90.00
_cell.angle_gamma   90.00
#
_symmetry.space_group_name_H-M   'P 1'
#
loop_
_entity.id
_entity.type
_entity.pdbx_description
1 polymer ?
#
loop_
_entity_poly.entity_id
_entity_poly.type
_entity_poly.pdbx_seq_one_letter_code
_entity_poly.pdbx_strand_id
1 'polypeptide(L)'
;MPTEVKMNRWYRLAFAVRLGLMLYGVWQDSHMAVKYTDVDYYVLSDAAQFVSQGESPYQRATYRYTPLLAWALTLNIWLSPFIGKLIFITFDILVGHTIYKLIIQLGHDSHTAR
;
A
#
# COMPACT_ATOMS: atom_id res chain seq x y z
N MET A 1 -7.77 -9.38 -26.19
CA MET A 1 -8.06 -10.62 -25.43
C MET A 1 -6.81 -11.36 -24.92
N PRO A 2 -5.74 -11.63 -25.69
CA PRO A 2 -4.56 -12.34 -25.15
C PRO A 2 -3.68 -11.51 -24.19
N THR A 3 -3.77 -10.18 -24.24
CA THR A 3 -3.07 -9.24 -23.35
C THR A 3 -3.64 -9.26 -21.94
N GLU A 4 -4.96 -9.36 -21.77
CA GLU A 4 -5.61 -9.35 -20.46
C GLU A 4 -5.29 -10.58 -19.61
N VAL A 5 -5.29 -11.77 -20.22
CA VAL A 5 -4.95 -13.02 -19.52
C VAL A 5 -3.50 -13.00 -19.03
N LYS A 6 -2.56 -12.47 -19.85
CA LYS A 6 -1.17 -12.28 -19.45
C LYS A 6 -1.05 -11.28 -18.30
N MET A 7 -1.79 -10.17 -18.37
CA MET A 7 -1.75 -9.14 -17.34
C MET A 7 -2.32 -9.63 -15.99
N ASN A 8 -3.40 -10.39 -16.01
CA ASN A 8 -3.98 -10.99 -14.81
C ASN A 8 -2.99 -11.90 -14.07
N ARG A 9 -2.13 -12.62 -14.82
CA ARG A 9 -1.05 -13.41 -14.22
C ARG A 9 -0.02 -12.52 -13.52
N TRP A 10 0.36 -11.40 -14.13
CA TRP A 10 1.29 -10.44 -13.53
C TRP A 10 0.71 -9.77 -12.28
N TYR A 11 -0.57 -9.39 -12.28
CA TYR A 11 -1.22 -8.85 -11.09
C TYR A 11 -1.29 -9.86 -9.95
N ARG A 12 -1.65 -11.13 -10.22
CA ARG A 12 -1.64 -12.18 -9.20
C ARG A 12 -0.25 -12.43 -8.63
N LEU A 13 0.77 -12.49 -9.50
CA LEU A 13 2.17 -12.64 -9.06
C LEU A 13 2.62 -11.45 -8.23
N ALA A 14 2.35 -10.22 -8.68
CA ALA A 14 2.70 -8.99 -7.98
C ALA A 14 2.04 -8.90 -6.60
N PHE A 15 0.78 -9.33 -6.48
CA PHE A 15 0.07 -9.43 -5.20
C PHE A 15 0.69 -10.49 -4.29
N ALA A 16 0.95 -11.69 -4.81
CA ALA A 16 1.53 -12.79 -4.03
C ALA A 16 2.92 -12.44 -3.49
N VAL A 17 3.79 -11.82 -4.31
CA VAL A 17 5.12 -11.38 -3.90
C VAL A 17 5.01 -10.31 -2.80
N ARG A 18 4.14 -9.31 -2.98
CA ARG A 18 3.93 -8.25 -1.96
C ARG A 18 3.40 -8.81 -0.65
N LEU A 19 2.46 -9.75 -0.71
CA LEU A 19 1.92 -10.42 0.47
C LEU A 19 3.01 -11.23 1.18
N GLY A 20 3.84 -11.96 0.43
CA GLY A 20 4.98 -12.69 0.98
C GLY A 20 6.00 -11.77 1.67
N LEU A 21 6.36 -10.66 1.03
CA LEU A 21 7.25 -9.65 1.60
C LEU A 21 6.64 -8.96 2.83
N MET A 22 5.33 -8.69 2.82
CA MET A 22 4.62 -8.16 3.99
C MET A 22 4.72 -9.13 5.17
N LEU A 23 4.41 -10.42 4.96
CA LEU A 23 4.48 -11.43 6.00
C LEU A 23 5.91 -11.61 6.53
N TYR A 24 6.89 -11.62 5.62
CA TYR A 24 8.30 -11.62 5.99
C TYR A 24 8.67 -10.39 6.81
N GLY A 25 8.20 -9.20 6.43
CA GLY A 25 8.43 -7.97 7.17
C GLY A 25 7.87 -8.01 8.59
N VAL A 26 6.68 -8.59 8.78
CA VAL A 26 6.09 -8.80 10.11
C VAL A 26 6.93 -9.76 10.95
N TRP A 27 7.41 -10.84 10.34
CA TRP A 27 8.31 -11.77 11.02
C TRP A 27 9.64 -11.09 11.37
N GLN A 28 10.26 -10.35 10.45
CA GLN A 28 11.51 -9.63 10.68
C GLN A 28 11.34 -8.58 11.80
N ASP A 29 10.25 -7.80 11.78
CA ASP A 29 9.98 -6.79 12.79
C ASP A 29 9.86 -7.37 14.22
N SER A 30 9.44 -8.63 14.34
CA SER A 30 9.31 -9.32 15.64
C SER A 30 10.59 -10.03 16.08
N HIS A 31 11.48 -10.42 15.16
CA HIS A 31 12.65 -11.24 15.48
C HIS A 31 13.99 -10.50 15.37
N MET A 32 14.04 -9.37 14.69
CA MET A 32 15.29 -8.64 14.42
C MET A 32 15.30 -7.24 15.05
N ALA A 33 16.50 -6.77 15.39
CA ALA A 33 16.72 -5.41 15.89
C ALA A 33 16.43 -4.38 14.79
N VAL A 34 16.86 -4.64 13.56
CA VAL A 34 16.59 -3.80 12.39
C VAL A 34 15.20 -4.11 11.84
N LYS A 35 14.32 -3.10 11.90
CA LYS A 35 12.94 -3.22 11.42
C LYS A 35 12.89 -3.19 9.89
N TYR A 36 12.01 -4.02 9.34
CA TYR A 36 11.64 -4.01 7.93
C TYR A 36 10.61 -2.90 7.66
N THR A 37 9.66 -2.70 8.57
CA THR A 37 8.65 -1.64 8.43
C THR A 37 9.24 -0.29 8.79
N ASP A 38 9.13 0.68 7.88
CA ASP A 38 9.56 2.06 8.08
C ASP A 38 8.80 2.75 9.22
N VAL A 39 9.47 3.68 9.89
CA VAL A 39 8.91 4.48 10.99
C VAL A 39 7.65 5.25 10.56
N ASP A 40 7.59 5.65 9.29
CA ASP A 40 6.46 6.38 8.72
C ASP A 40 5.14 5.59 8.86
N TYR A 41 5.17 4.25 8.83
CA TYR A 41 3.97 3.44 9.05
C TYR A 41 3.35 3.66 10.43
N TYR A 42 4.18 3.83 11.45
CA TYR A 42 3.73 4.11 12.81
C TYR A 42 3.24 5.56 12.94
N VAL A 43 3.94 6.52 12.32
CA VAL A 43 3.48 7.93 12.28
C VAL A 43 2.09 8.04 11.63
N LEU A 44 1.84 7.29 10.55
CA LEU A 44 0.55 7.23 9.89
C LEU A 44 -0.52 6.57 10.77
N SER A 45 -0.16 5.50 11.49
CA SER A 45 -1.08 4.80 12.39
C SER A 45 -1.44 5.67 13.61
N ASP A 46 -0.48 6.39 14.17
CA ASP A 46 -0.69 7.36 15.25
C ASP A 46 -1.65 8.48 14.79
N ALA A 47 -1.44 9.03 13.59
CA ALA A 47 -2.34 10.04 13.03
C ALA A 47 -3.76 9.49 12.77
N ALA A 48 -3.89 8.23 12.36
CA ALA A 48 -5.17 7.55 12.24
C ALA A 48 -5.87 7.36 13.60
N GLN A 49 -5.09 7.20 14.68
CA GLN A 49 -5.65 7.16 16.04
C GLN A 49 -6.28 8.50 16.42
N PHE A 50 -5.59 9.63 16.20
CA PHE A 50 -6.14 10.98 16.40
C PHE A 50 -7.45 11.17 15.64
N VAL A 51 -7.47 10.78 14.35
CA VAL A 51 -8.68 10.83 13.53
C VAL A 51 -9.80 9.99 14.13
N SER A 52 -9.52 8.78 14.62
CA SER A 52 -10.56 7.89 15.16
C SER A 52 -11.20 8.44 16.45
N GLN A 53 -10.54 9.39 17.11
CA GLN A 53 -11.04 10.13 18.27
C GLN A 53 -11.73 11.45 17.88
N GLY A 54 -11.86 11.75 16.59
CA GLY A 54 -12.43 13.00 16.08
C GLY A 54 -11.45 14.17 16.07
N GLU A 55 -10.17 13.91 16.33
CA GLU A 55 -9.13 14.93 16.36
C GLU A 55 -8.41 15.07 15.00
N SER A 56 -7.57 16.11 14.89
CA SER A 56 -6.83 16.36 13.66
C SER A 56 -5.61 15.44 13.55
N PRO A 57 -5.37 14.79 12.39
CA PRO A 57 -4.19 13.93 12.20
C PRO A 57 -2.86 14.70 12.35
N TYR A 58 -2.89 16.03 12.20
CA TYR A 58 -1.73 16.90 12.35
C TYR A 58 -1.34 17.17 13.80
N GLN A 59 -2.14 16.73 14.77
CA GLN A 59 -1.73 16.75 16.18
C GLN A 59 -0.58 15.76 16.45
N ARG A 60 -0.44 14.73 15.61
CA ARG A 60 0.77 13.92 15.59
C ARG A 60 1.93 14.75 15.05
N ALA A 61 2.85 15.13 15.94
CA ALA A 61 4.14 15.70 15.55
C ALA A 61 4.79 14.80 14.50
N THR A 62 5.41 15.37 13.47
CA THR A 62 6.01 14.67 12.30
C THR A 62 5.05 14.06 11.27
N TYR A 63 3.73 14.18 11.42
CA TYR A 63 2.79 13.80 10.37
C TYR A 63 2.79 14.84 9.22
N ARG A 64 3.23 14.42 8.03
CA ARG A 64 3.41 15.29 6.85
C ARG A 64 2.57 14.90 5.62
N TYR A 65 1.65 13.95 5.79
CA TYR A 65 0.87 13.37 4.70
C TYR A 65 -0.53 14.01 4.62
N THR A 66 -1.29 13.64 3.58
CA THR A 66 -2.65 14.14 3.39
C THR A 66 -3.61 13.54 4.43
N PRO A 67 -4.58 14.30 4.98
CA PRO A 67 -5.49 13.79 6.01
C PRO A 67 -6.29 12.57 5.55
N LEU A 68 -6.58 12.50 4.25
CA LEU A 68 -7.26 11.37 3.64
C LEU A 68 -6.54 10.04 3.88
N LEU A 69 -5.20 10.04 3.91
CA LEU A 69 -4.43 8.84 4.21
C LEU A 69 -4.60 8.39 5.67
N ALA A 70 -4.60 9.34 6.62
CA ALA A 70 -4.91 9.01 8.02
C ALA A 70 -6.34 8.48 8.17
N TRP A 71 -7.31 9.06 7.44
CA TRP A 71 -8.69 8.57 7.40
C TRP A 71 -8.78 7.14 6.87
N ALA A 72 -8.12 6.83 5.76
CA ALA A 72 -8.08 5.47 5.21
C ALA A 72 -7.49 4.45 6.20
N LEU A 73 -6.50 4.87 6.99
CA LEU A 73 -5.82 4.02 7.98
C LEU A 73 -6.54 3.93 9.33
N THR A 74 -7.67 4.61 9.53
CA THR A 74 -8.52 4.41 10.73
C THR A 74 -8.93 2.95 10.91
N LEU A 75 -9.08 2.21 9.80
CA LEU A 75 -9.34 0.77 9.80
C LEU A 75 -8.25 -0.04 10.52
N ASN A 76 -7.01 0.46 10.60
CA ASN A 76 -5.93 -0.18 11.36
C ASN A 76 -6.25 -0.24 12.84
N ILE A 77 -6.89 0.81 13.36
CA ILE A 77 -7.20 0.96 14.77
C ILE A 77 -8.33 0.00 15.16
N TRP A 78 -9.30 -0.20 14.27
CA TRP A 78 -10.53 -0.95 14.59
C TRP A 78 -10.40 -2.45 14.34
N LEU A 79 -9.59 -2.85 13.36
CA LEU A 79 -9.50 -4.24 12.92
C LEU A 79 -8.16 -4.87 13.28
N SER A 80 -7.08 -4.33 12.71
CA SER A 80 -5.72 -4.84 12.95
C SER A 80 -4.67 -3.91 12.33
N PRO A 81 -3.48 -3.78 12.94
CA PRO A 81 -2.34 -3.09 12.35
C PRO A 81 -1.88 -3.66 11.00
N PHE A 82 -2.34 -4.85 10.58
CA PHE A 82 -2.01 -5.42 9.27
C PHE A 82 -2.87 -4.89 8.12
N ILE A 83 -4.05 -4.34 8.42
CA ILE A 83 -5.00 -3.87 7.39
C ILE A 83 -4.39 -2.74 6.56
N GLY A 84 -3.62 -1.84 7.18
CA GLY A 84 -3.00 -0.72 6.50
C GLY A 84 -1.99 -1.19 5.46
N LYS A 85 -1.20 -2.20 5.80
CA LYS A 85 -0.27 -2.84 4.86
C LYS A 85 -1.01 -3.46 3.67
N LEU A 86 -2.18 -4.08 3.90
CA LEU A 86 -3.02 -4.59 2.81
C LEU A 86 -3.59 -3.47 1.93
N ILE A 87 -4.06 -2.37 2.53
CA ILE A 87 -4.51 -1.18 1.80
C ILE A 87 -3.40 -0.67 0.88
N PHE A 88 -2.17 -0.52 1.40
CA PHE A 88 -1.02 -0.11 0.58
C PHE A 88 -0.76 -1.05 -0.58
N ILE A 89 -0.75 -2.37 -0.34
CA ILE A 89 -0.56 -3.38 -1.40
C ILE A 89 -1.65 -3.28 -2.48
N THR A 90 -2.90 -3.04 -2.08
CA THR A 90 -4.01 -2.86 -3.03
C THR A 90 -3.80 -1.61 -3.88
N PHE A 91 -3.49 -0.47 -3.26
CA PHE A 91 -3.25 0.78 -3.99
C PHE A 91 -2.04 0.69 -4.92
N ASP A 92 -0.98 -0.01 -4.53
CA ASP A 92 0.19 -0.30 -5.37
C ASP A 92 -0.20 -0.96 -6.70
N ILE A 93 -1.08 -1.96 -6.63
CA ILE A 93 -1.55 -2.69 -7.81
C ILE A 93 -2.47 -1.81 -8.65
N LEU A 94 -3.35 -1.02 -8.01
CA LEU A 94 -4.23 -0.08 -8.70
C LEU A 94 -3.45 1.01 -9.46
N VAL A 95 -2.40 1.55 -8.84
CA VAL A 95 -1.48 2.50 -9.48
C VAL A 95 -0.79 1.85 -10.67
N GLY A 96 -0.24 0.64 -10.50
CA GLY A 96 0.35 -0.12 -11.59
C GLY A 96 -0.63 -0.40 -12.75
N HIS A 97 -1.89 -0.73 -12.44
CA HIS A 97 -2.95 -0.91 -13.43
C HIS A 97 -3.26 0.39 -14.18
N THR A 98 -3.33 1.50 -13.47
CA THR A 98 -3.61 2.82 -14.05
C THR A 98 -2.49 3.27 -14.97
N ILE A 99 -1.23 3.09 -14.56
CA ILE A 99 -0.05 3.37 -15.39
C ILE A 99 -0.08 2.50 -16.66
N TYR A 100 -0.37 1.21 -16.54
CA TYR A 100 -0.49 0.33 -17.70
C TYR A 100 -1.55 0.80 -18.70
N LYS A 101 -2.74 1.19 -18.20
CA LYS A 101 -3.81 1.74 -19.03
C LYS A 101 -3.39 3.03 -19.72
N LEU A 102 -2.72 3.92 -19.01
CA LEU A 102 -2.22 5.18 -19.55
C LEU A 102 -1.22 4.93 -20.69
N ILE A 103 -0.30 3.98 -20.54
CA ILE A 103 0.67 3.63 -21.58
C ILE A 103 -0.02 3.13 -22.86
N ILE A 104 -1.05 2.29 -22.73
CA ILE A 104 -1.83 1.81 -23.89
C ILE A 104 -2.57 2.98 -24.54
N GLN A 105 -3.18 3.87 -23.75
CA GLN A 105 -3.93 5.02 -24.27
C GLN A 105 -3.04 6.02 -25.00
N LEU A 106 -1.78 6.17 -24.58
CA LEU A 106 -0.79 7.04 -25.21
C LEU A 106 -0.18 6.45 -26.49
N GLY A 107 -0.67 5.30 -26.98
CA GLY A 107 -0.26 4.76 -28.28
C GLY A 107 1.04 3.94 -28.26
N HIS A 108 1.55 3.59 -27.08
CA HIS A 108 2.56 2.52 -27.00
C HIS A 108 1.85 1.18 -27.20
N ASP A 109 1.84 0.71 -28.45
CA ASP A 109 1.33 -0.61 -28.80
C ASP A 109 1.97 -1.65 -27.88
N SER A 110 1.15 -2.58 -27.40
CA SER A 110 1.56 -3.68 -26.51
C SER A 110 2.68 -4.60 -27.06
N HIS A 111 3.12 -4.36 -28.29
CA HIS A 111 4.29 -4.97 -28.92
C HIS A 111 5.63 -4.26 -28.60
N THR A 112 5.61 -2.98 -28.22
CA THR A 112 6.80 -2.16 -27.97
C THR A 112 7.23 -2.17 -26.50
N ALA A 113 6.37 -2.64 -25.58
CA ALA A 113 6.66 -2.79 -24.15
C ALA A 113 7.38 -4.12 -23.82
N ARG A 114 8.33 -4.53 -24.66
CA ARG A 114 9.19 -5.71 -24.47
C ARG A 114 10.60 -5.30 -24.10
#